data_AF-A0A9N8E9U9-F1
#
_entry.id   AF-A0A9N8E9U9-F1
#
_cell.length_a   1.000
_cell.length_b   1.000
_cell.length_c   1.000
_cell.angle_alpha   90.00
_cell.angle_beta   90.00
_cell.angle_gamma   90.00
#
_symmetry.space_group_name_H-M   'P 1'
#
loop_
_entity.id
_entity.type
_entity.pdbx_description
1 polymer ?
#
loop_
_entity_poly.entity_id
_entity_poly.type
_entity_poly.pdbx_seq_one_letter_code
_entity_poly.pdbx_strand_id
1 'polypeptide(L)'
;MDNLIPSWQSQGRTPPQYHNRGCEIPDTHLRGITLEVLEDLANFVSSELNSGYHISDGYSQQNVSMETVNLYHVNDHFVKPLTQRDNCSFVELACSQCTPPRYFLSHWWGTPLMDTIRMLKLHRETCKEVDRFEDNAAYTVWICTFANRQHSLEELSATDYLDTPFARAILSEQCRGTVLLLNELNATPFTRSWCIFEAFVSLTHAKSKGPEPAHHSRRRTRPYRLDAATIISKGQCDSAGESNERCAGLLIGLTEFDESGVLTAANDNKLSMVTDHEISANGENPAGSAWFPLQVAMTGIRLNILHARATMESDEQNIRLWVGDKADEINAALRKGFVRPALKAAVLACNVVMLREIFESQIIPNEALVRIVGELDLLTTLLSSSFVKKEECTPQRDQEVAECIRCLLSNGCDPNYPYMGLESMVHPLGVALVTKMHESARVLLEFGADPKKLGIVDLLSVSYKDCPDDILDTLREHGVVMKGRCMRACYPCCVCVWFCSYLCELKGALFSQSS
;
A
#
# COMPACT_ATOMS: atom_id res chain seq x y z
N MET A 1 -42.18 -11.28 23.03
CA MET A 1 -42.27 -12.57 22.32
C MET A 1 -41.38 -12.43 21.12
N ASP A 2 -40.08 -12.66 21.33
CA ASP A 2 -39.09 -12.55 20.27
C ASP A 2 -39.24 -13.80 19.42
N ASN A 3 -39.65 -13.63 18.17
CA ASN A 3 -39.60 -14.67 17.15
C ASN A 3 -38.12 -15.02 16.95
N LEU A 4 -37.58 -15.92 17.78
CA LEU A 4 -36.25 -16.50 17.63
C LEU A 4 -36.25 -17.24 16.29
N ILE A 5 -35.75 -16.57 15.25
CA ILE A 5 -35.48 -17.21 13.97
C ILE A 5 -34.55 -18.39 14.27
N PRO A 6 -34.91 -19.63 13.87
CA PRO A 6 -34.13 -20.80 14.23
C PRO A 6 -32.72 -20.65 13.69
N SER A 7 -31.70 -20.97 14.50
CA SER A 7 -30.31 -20.93 14.02
C SER A 7 -30.16 -21.86 12.81
N TRP A 8 -29.27 -21.50 11.89
CA TRP A 8 -28.98 -22.32 10.70
C TRP A 8 -28.59 -23.77 11.05
N GLN A 9 -28.03 -23.98 12.24
CA GLN A 9 -27.75 -25.30 12.82
C GLN A 9 -29.02 -26.11 13.05
N SER A 10 -30.04 -25.52 13.67
CA SER A 10 -31.32 -26.19 13.95
C SER A 10 -32.10 -26.57 12.68
N GLN A 11 -31.79 -25.89 11.57
CA GLN A 11 -32.39 -26.14 10.27
C GLN A 11 -31.58 -27.15 9.43
N GLY A 12 -30.47 -27.69 9.96
CA GLY A 12 -29.62 -28.64 9.24
C GLY A 12 -28.93 -28.05 8.01
N ARG A 13 -28.76 -26.72 7.93
CA ARG A 13 -28.17 -26.01 6.79
C ARG A 13 -26.64 -25.95 6.84
N THR A 14 -26.00 -26.90 7.54
CA THR A 14 -24.53 -26.96 7.60
C THR A 14 -24.00 -27.40 6.23
N PRO A 15 -23.03 -26.69 5.63
CA PRO A 15 -22.41 -27.13 4.39
C PRO A 15 -21.78 -28.54 4.54
N PRO A 16 -21.92 -29.44 3.55
CA PRO A 16 -21.43 -30.82 3.66
C PRO A 16 -19.94 -30.94 3.99
N GLN A 17 -19.11 -30.00 3.52
CA GLN A 17 -17.67 -29.98 3.79
C GLN A 17 -17.33 -29.74 5.27
N TYR A 18 -18.26 -29.20 6.06
CA TYR A 18 -18.08 -28.98 7.50
C TYR A 18 -18.78 -30.05 8.35
N HIS A 19 -19.33 -31.10 7.73
CA HIS A 19 -19.97 -32.20 8.47
C HIS A 19 -18.97 -33.08 9.19
N ASN A 20 -17.70 -33.14 8.79
CA ASN A 20 -16.68 -33.98 9.42
C ASN A 20 -15.39 -33.18 9.58
N ARG A 21 -14.63 -33.42 10.65
CA ARG A 21 -13.28 -32.87 10.79
C ARG A 21 -12.43 -33.29 9.59
N GLY A 22 -11.89 -32.32 8.85
CA GLY A 22 -11.09 -32.56 7.66
C GLY A 22 -9.72 -33.16 7.97
N CYS A 23 -9.03 -32.65 9.00
CA CYS A 23 -7.74 -33.19 9.45
C CYS A 23 -7.42 -32.86 10.92
N GLU A 24 -6.36 -33.47 11.44
CA GLU A 24 -5.80 -33.15 12.75
C GLU A 24 -4.44 -32.47 12.59
N ILE A 25 -4.29 -31.28 13.18
CA ILE A 25 -3.05 -30.49 13.16
C ILE A 25 -2.72 -30.15 14.61
N PRO A 26 -1.92 -31.00 15.30
CA PRO A 26 -1.61 -30.81 16.72
C PRO A 26 -1.01 -29.43 17.01
N ASP A 27 -0.05 -29.02 16.18
CA ASP A 27 0.66 -27.76 16.31
C ASP A 27 -0.13 -26.57 15.74
N THR A 28 -0.63 -25.70 16.62
CA THR A 28 -1.45 -24.54 16.26
C THR A 28 -0.78 -23.60 15.23
N HIS A 29 0.54 -23.44 15.30
CA HIS A 29 1.31 -22.59 14.39
C HIS A 29 1.40 -23.13 12.95
N LEU A 30 1.07 -24.40 12.71
CA LEU A 30 1.05 -25.03 11.38
C LEU A 30 -0.33 -24.98 10.70
N ARG A 31 -1.33 -24.38 11.35
CA ARG A 31 -2.71 -24.30 10.85
C ARG A 31 -2.89 -23.12 9.90
N GLY A 32 -2.33 -23.23 8.69
CA GLY A 32 -2.56 -22.27 7.60
C GLY A 32 -3.84 -22.58 6.83
N ILE A 33 -4.59 -21.54 6.46
CA ILE A 33 -5.80 -21.59 5.64
C ILE A 33 -5.53 -21.03 4.24
N THR A 34 -6.18 -21.54 3.20
CA THR A 34 -6.10 -20.97 1.84
C THR A 34 -7.18 -19.91 1.61
N LEU A 35 -7.01 -19.10 0.55
CA LEU A 35 -8.04 -18.12 0.18
C LEU A 35 -9.35 -18.79 -0.24
N GLU A 36 -9.28 -19.94 -0.90
CA GLU A 36 -10.45 -20.67 -1.39
C GLU A 36 -11.33 -21.13 -0.22
N VAL A 37 -10.72 -21.64 0.85
CA VAL A 37 -11.47 -22.04 2.07
C VAL A 37 -12.09 -20.81 2.77
N LEU A 38 -11.41 -19.65 2.76
CA LEU A 38 -11.96 -18.41 3.30
C LEU A 38 -13.16 -17.91 2.47
N GLU A 39 -13.08 -18.03 1.14
CA GLU A 39 -14.19 -17.70 0.24
C GLU A 39 -15.38 -18.64 0.44
N ASP A 40 -15.15 -19.93 0.61
CA ASP A 40 -16.22 -20.90 0.92
C ASP A 40 -16.93 -20.55 2.24
N LEU A 41 -16.19 -20.13 3.27
CA LEU A 41 -16.77 -19.63 4.51
C LEU A 41 -17.56 -18.33 4.27
N ALA A 42 -17.02 -17.37 3.52
CA ALA A 42 -17.72 -16.12 3.22
C ALA A 42 -19.01 -16.34 2.42
N ASN A 43 -19.01 -17.27 1.46
CA ASN A 43 -20.18 -17.68 0.70
C ASN A 43 -21.24 -18.29 1.61
N PHE A 44 -20.83 -19.14 2.56
CA PHE A 44 -21.75 -19.70 3.56
C PHE A 44 -22.37 -18.60 4.44
N VAL A 45 -21.55 -17.71 5.00
CA VAL A 45 -22.02 -16.57 5.81
C VAL A 45 -23.02 -15.73 5.00
N SER A 46 -22.69 -15.41 3.74
CA SER A 46 -23.58 -14.65 2.85
C SER A 46 -24.91 -15.33 2.61
N SER A 47 -24.90 -16.63 2.32
CA SER A 47 -26.11 -17.43 2.13
C SER A 47 -27.01 -17.37 3.37
N GLU A 48 -26.43 -17.51 4.56
CA GLU A 48 -27.21 -17.50 5.80
C GLU A 48 -27.81 -16.11 6.10
N LEU A 49 -27.03 -15.03 5.96
CA LEU A 49 -27.55 -13.67 6.13
C LEU A 49 -28.67 -13.36 5.13
N ASN A 50 -28.51 -13.75 3.85
CA ASN A 50 -29.52 -13.57 2.81
C ASN A 50 -30.78 -14.42 3.03
N SER A 51 -30.66 -15.54 3.76
CA SER A 51 -31.79 -16.39 4.14
C SER A 51 -32.62 -15.84 5.32
N GLY A 52 -32.23 -14.70 5.89
CA GLY A 52 -32.88 -14.08 7.04
C GLY A 52 -32.26 -14.44 8.39
N TYR A 53 -31.04 -14.98 8.43
CA TYR A 53 -30.31 -15.11 9.70
C TYR A 53 -29.85 -13.72 10.15
N HIS A 54 -30.36 -13.25 11.30
CA HIS A 54 -30.03 -11.92 11.81
C HIS A 54 -28.94 -12.00 12.88
N ILE A 55 -27.92 -11.17 12.71
CA ILE A 55 -26.88 -10.91 13.70
C ILE A 55 -27.00 -9.43 14.07
N SER A 56 -27.08 -9.14 15.37
CA SER A 56 -27.01 -7.76 15.90
C SER A 56 -25.59 -7.51 16.38
N ASP A 57 -24.96 -6.46 15.85
CA ASP A 57 -23.62 -6.06 16.30
C ASP A 57 -23.70 -5.52 17.73
N GLY A 58 -22.93 -6.11 18.64
CA GLY A 58 -23.02 -5.80 20.07
C GLY A 58 -22.63 -4.36 20.42
N TYR A 59 -21.92 -3.65 19.54
CA TYR A 59 -21.47 -2.28 19.79
C TYR A 59 -22.43 -1.24 19.20
N SER A 60 -22.73 -1.35 17.92
CA SER A 60 -23.60 -0.45 17.16
C SER A 60 -25.09 -0.72 17.34
N GLN A 61 -25.45 -1.92 17.81
CA GLN A 61 -26.83 -2.42 17.87
C GLN A 61 -27.53 -2.44 16.50
N GLN A 62 -26.75 -2.44 15.42
CA GLN A 62 -27.25 -2.50 14.05
C GLN A 62 -27.22 -3.95 13.54
N ASN A 63 -28.11 -4.23 12.58
CA ASN A 63 -28.08 -5.50 11.87
C ASN A 63 -26.81 -5.60 11.02
N VAL A 64 -26.12 -6.72 11.15
CA VAL A 64 -24.91 -7.03 10.39
C VAL A 64 -25.28 -7.45 8.97
N SER A 65 -24.60 -6.89 7.99
CA SER A 65 -24.68 -7.25 6.57
C SER A 65 -23.35 -7.87 6.10
N MET A 66 -23.26 -8.33 4.85
CA MET A 66 -21.99 -8.83 4.32
C MET A 66 -20.91 -7.73 4.22
N GLU A 67 -21.29 -6.46 4.10
CA GLU A 67 -20.34 -5.36 4.12
C GLU A 67 -19.75 -5.09 5.52
N THR A 68 -20.47 -5.45 6.58
CA THR A 68 -20.09 -5.14 7.97
C THR A 68 -19.75 -6.36 8.82
N VAL A 69 -20.02 -7.58 8.32
CA VAL A 69 -19.68 -8.83 9.00
C VAL A 69 -18.16 -8.91 9.16
N ASN A 70 -17.72 -9.09 10.39
CA ASN A 70 -16.31 -9.09 10.77
C ASN A 70 -15.99 -10.38 11.54
N LEU A 71 -14.75 -10.56 11.97
CA LEU A 71 -14.32 -11.82 12.57
C LEU A 71 -14.86 -12.06 13.99
N TYR A 72 -15.36 -11.04 14.71
CA TYR A 72 -16.15 -11.27 15.93
C TYR A 72 -17.46 -11.99 15.58
N HIS A 73 -18.21 -11.46 14.61
CA HIS A 73 -19.46 -12.05 14.14
C HIS A 73 -19.26 -13.45 13.57
N VAL A 74 -18.27 -13.61 12.68
CA VAL A 74 -17.95 -14.91 12.06
C VAL A 74 -17.55 -15.93 13.13
N ASN A 75 -16.77 -15.51 14.13
CA ASN A 75 -16.33 -16.40 15.20
C ASN A 75 -17.52 -16.96 16.01
N ASP A 76 -18.37 -16.07 16.52
CA ASP A 76 -19.43 -16.44 17.45
C ASP A 76 -20.63 -17.11 16.77
N HIS A 77 -20.96 -16.71 15.54
CA HIS A 77 -22.15 -17.20 14.84
C HIS A 77 -21.86 -18.35 13.86
N PHE A 78 -20.60 -18.59 13.49
CA PHE A 78 -20.23 -19.62 12.51
C PHE A 78 -19.10 -20.52 13.01
N VAL A 79 -17.91 -19.98 13.29
CA VAL A 79 -16.73 -20.81 13.62
C VAL A 79 -16.92 -21.65 14.88
N LYS A 80 -17.29 -21.03 16.01
CA LYS A 80 -17.55 -21.75 17.26
C LYS A 80 -18.66 -22.80 17.08
N PRO A 81 -19.85 -22.45 16.55
CA PRO A 81 -20.90 -23.41 16.22
C PRO A 81 -20.45 -24.60 15.36
N LEU A 82 -19.66 -24.36 14.31
CA LEU A 82 -19.18 -25.40 13.39
C LEU A 82 -18.16 -26.33 14.06
N THR A 83 -17.28 -25.77 14.89
CA THR A 83 -16.16 -26.51 15.50
C THR A 83 -16.49 -27.15 16.85
N GLN A 84 -17.65 -26.83 17.44
CA GLN A 84 -18.07 -27.28 18.77
C GLN A 84 -18.06 -28.80 18.93
N ARG A 85 -18.55 -29.53 17.92
CA ARG A 85 -18.68 -31.00 17.98
C ARG A 85 -17.33 -31.68 18.17
N ASP A 86 -16.35 -31.26 17.39
CA ASP A 86 -15.03 -31.90 17.34
C ASP A 86 -14.02 -31.22 18.25
N ASN A 87 -14.40 -30.13 18.92
CA ASN A 87 -13.55 -29.28 19.76
C ASN A 87 -12.20 -28.95 19.09
N CYS A 88 -12.27 -28.53 17.82
CA CYS A 88 -11.10 -28.28 16.98
C CYS A 88 -11.03 -26.82 16.53
N SER A 89 -9.97 -26.47 15.80
CA SER A 89 -9.89 -25.18 15.10
C SER A 89 -10.68 -25.22 13.79
N PHE A 90 -11.02 -24.05 13.22
CA PHE A 90 -11.72 -24.02 11.92
C PHE A 90 -10.85 -24.61 10.80
N VAL A 91 -9.53 -24.41 10.85
CA VAL A 91 -8.61 -25.01 9.88
C VAL A 91 -8.64 -26.53 9.92
N GLU A 92 -8.65 -27.14 11.10
CA GLU A 92 -8.76 -28.59 11.25
C GLU A 92 -10.11 -29.13 10.74
N LEU A 93 -11.18 -28.35 10.87
CA LEU A 93 -12.50 -28.69 10.33
C LEU A 93 -12.52 -28.59 8.80
N ALA A 94 -12.05 -27.47 8.24
CA ALA A 94 -12.27 -27.10 6.85
C ALA A 94 -11.18 -27.60 5.88
N CYS A 95 -9.98 -27.89 6.36
CA CYS A 95 -8.86 -28.35 5.51
C CYS A 95 -8.72 -29.87 5.56
N SER A 96 -8.44 -30.49 4.42
CA SER A 96 -8.25 -31.94 4.29
C SER A 96 -6.85 -32.42 4.68
N GLN A 97 -5.88 -31.51 4.78
CA GLN A 97 -4.50 -31.82 5.12
C GLN A 97 -3.83 -30.65 5.85
N CYS A 98 -2.75 -30.95 6.56
CA CYS A 98 -1.93 -29.92 7.18
C CYS A 98 -1.24 -29.06 6.12
N THR A 99 -1.53 -27.76 6.12
CA THR A 99 -0.91 -26.77 5.24
C THR A 99 -0.27 -25.67 6.07
N PRO A 100 1.04 -25.75 6.36
CA PRO A 100 1.75 -24.72 7.08
C PRO A 100 1.56 -23.35 6.44
N PRO A 101 1.45 -22.27 7.24
CA PRO A 101 1.22 -20.94 6.72
C PRO A 101 2.47 -20.40 6.02
N ARG A 102 2.29 -19.88 4.80
CA ARG A 102 3.30 -19.12 4.06
C ARG A 102 3.38 -17.68 4.54
N TYR A 103 2.26 -17.14 5.01
CA TYR A 103 2.18 -15.80 5.56
C TYR A 103 1.45 -15.80 6.89
N PHE A 104 1.85 -14.91 7.77
CA PHE A 104 1.13 -14.63 9.02
C PHE A 104 0.23 -13.41 8.82
N LEU A 105 -1.01 -13.45 9.30
CA LEU A 105 -1.92 -12.31 9.24
C LEU A 105 -1.98 -11.58 10.57
N SER A 106 -1.44 -10.35 10.59
CA SER A 106 -1.63 -9.42 11.69
C SER A 106 -2.84 -8.54 11.41
N HIS A 107 -3.89 -8.62 12.23
CA HIS A 107 -5.16 -7.94 11.94
C HIS A 107 -5.99 -7.64 13.18
N TRP A 108 -6.90 -6.68 13.03
CA TRP A 108 -7.99 -6.46 13.98
C TRP A 108 -9.23 -7.24 13.54
N TRP A 109 -9.88 -7.93 14.49
CA TRP A 109 -11.08 -8.74 14.23
C TRP A 109 -12.29 -7.95 13.75
N GLY A 110 -12.34 -6.63 14.01
CA GLY A 110 -13.43 -5.77 13.51
C GLY A 110 -13.29 -5.39 12.04
N THR A 111 -12.21 -5.78 11.36
CA THR A 111 -12.08 -5.63 9.91
C THR A 111 -13.12 -6.50 9.22
N PRO A 112 -13.92 -5.97 8.26
CA PRO A 112 -14.89 -6.78 7.54
C PRO A 112 -14.24 -8.00 6.85
N LEU A 113 -14.99 -9.11 6.79
CA LEU A 113 -14.52 -10.38 6.21
C LEU A 113 -14.20 -10.21 4.72
N MET A 114 -15.07 -9.53 3.96
CA MET A 114 -14.87 -9.31 2.53
C MET A 114 -13.66 -8.43 2.24
N ASP A 115 -13.42 -7.42 3.08
CA ASP A 115 -12.24 -6.57 2.99
C ASP A 115 -10.95 -7.36 3.29
N THR A 116 -10.99 -8.23 4.30
CA THR A 116 -9.89 -9.16 4.63
C THR A 116 -9.53 -10.05 3.44
N ILE A 117 -10.52 -10.69 2.82
CA ILE A 117 -10.33 -11.55 1.65
C ILE A 117 -9.77 -10.74 0.46
N ARG A 118 -10.32 -9.54 0.22
CA ARG A 118 -9.88 -8.67 -0.89
C ARG A 118 -8.42 -8.24 -0.75
N MET A 119 -8.02 -7.78 0.44
CA MET A 119 -6.63 -7.40 0.72
C MET A 119 -5.67 -8.60 0.56
N LEU A 120 -6.07 -9.79 1.01
CA LEU A 120 -5.28 -11.01 0.85
C LEU A 120 -5.17 -11.46 -0.62
N LYS A 121 -6.22 -11.26 -1.43
CA LYS A 121 -6.16 -11.50 -2.88
C LYS A 121 -5.15 -10.59 -3.56
N LEU A 122 -5.21 -9.28 -3.30
CA LEU A 122 -4.22 -8.34 -3.83
C LEU A 122 -2.80 -8.77 -3.42
N HIS A 123 -2.59 -9.07 -2.14
CA HIS A 123 -1.29 -9.56 -1.67
C HIS A 123 -0.84 -10.85 -2.37
N ARG A 124 -1.73 -11.82 -2.60
CA ARG A 124 -1.41 -13.04 -3.35
C ARG A 124 -0.95 -12.72 -4.78
N GLU A 125 -1.69 -11.90 -5.51
CA GLU A 125 -1.36 -11.58 -6.91
C GLU A 125 -0.03 -10.83 -6.99
N THR A 126 0.18 -9.84 -6.11
CA THR A 126 1.45 -9.12 -6.06
C THR A 126 2.63 -10.02 -5.66
N CYS A 127 2.43 -10.98 -4.76
CA CYS A 127 3.45 -11.97 -4.44
C CYS A 127 3.81 -12.85 -5.65
N LYS A 128 2.87 -13.18 -6.55
CA LYS A 128 3.20 -13.94 -7.76
C LYS A 128 4.16 -13.16 -8.65
N GLU A 129 3.93 -11.86 -8.81
CA GLU A 129 4.75 -10.95 -9.62
C GLU A 129 6.15 -10.74 -9.00
N VAL A 130 6.20 -10.38 -7.72
CA VAL A 130 7.45 -10.03 -7.01
C VAL A 130 8.26 -11.28 -6.65
N ASP A 131 7.59 -12.35 -6.19
CA ASP A 131 8.27 -13.54 -5.70
C ASP A 131 8.58 -14.58 -6.77
N ARG A 132 7.99 -14.46 -7.96
CA ARG A 132 7.99 -15.53 -8.98
C ARG A 132 7.68 -16.86 -8.32
N PHE A 133 6.54 -16.89 -7.63
CA PHE A 133 6.06 -18.08 -6.94
C PHE A 133 6.23 -19.29 -7.87
N GLU A 134 6.66 -20.43 -7.35
CA GLU A 134 6.45 -21.66 -8.11
C GLU A 134 4.94 -21.77 -8.33
N ASP A 135 4.50 -21.83 -9.60
CA ASP A 135 3.08 -21.81 -10.00
C ASP A 135 2.20 -22.82 -9.26
N ASN A 136 2.81 -23.84 -8.63
CA ASN A 136 2.14 -24.93 -7.95
C ASN A 136 2.01 -24.77 -6.42
N ALA A 137 2.63 -23.75 -5.81
CA ALA A 137 2.57 -23.64 -4.37
C ALA A 137 1.31 -22.88 -3.89
N ALA A 138 0.64 -23.42 -2.87
CA ALA A 138 -0.55 -22.79 -2.31
C ALA A 138 -0.19 -21.50 -1.54
N TYR A 139 -1.05 -20.49 -1.68
CA TYR A 139 -1.03 -19.29 -0.84
C TYR A 139 -1.80 -19.58 0.45
N THR A 140 -1.07 -19.86 1.52
CA THR A 140 -1.63 -20.20 2.84
C THR A 140 -1.31 -19.12 3.85
N VAL A 141 -2.29 -18.79 4.69
CA VAL A 141 -2.20 -17.71 5.67
C VAL A 141 -2.56 -18.24 7.05
N TRP A 142 -1.81 -17.85 8.08
CA TRP A 142 -2.21 -18.09 9.47
C TRP A 142 -3.10 -16.94 9.94
N ILE A 143 -4.32 -17.25 10.38
CA ILE A 143 -5.29 -16.27 10.86
C ILE A 143 -5.79 -16.73 12.23
N CYS A 144 -5.60 -15.90 13.25
CA CYS A 144 -5.82 -16.31 14.64
C CYS A 144 -7.24 -16.79 14.94
N THR A 145 -8.28 -16.21 14.29
CA THR A 145 -9.68 -16.65 14.43
C THR A 145 -9.88 -18.09 13.96
N PHE A 146 -9.18 -18.51 12.91
CA PHE A 146 -9.38 -19.83 12.29
C PHE A 146 -8.39 -20.89 12.76
N ALA A 147 -7.16 -20.48 13.13
CA ALA A 147 -6.11 -21.39 13.56
C ALA A 147 -6.24 -21.81 15.03
N ASN A 148 -6.67 -20.92 15.91
CA ASN A 148 -6.83 -21.25 17.33
C ASN A 148 -8.10 -22.08 17.56
N ARG A 149 -8.08 -22.93 18.58
CA ARG A 149 -9.28 -23.63 19.05
C ARG A 149 -10.10 -22.65 19.88
N GLN A 150 -11.14 -22.07 19.29
CA GLN A 150 -11.90 -20.95 19.90
C GLN A 150 -12.67 -21.34 21.18
N HIS A 151 -12.73 -22.64 21.47
CA HIS A 151 -13.30 -23.22 22.69
C HIS A 151 -12.28 -23.38 23.83
N SER A 152 -10.98 -23.31 23.52
CA SER A 152 -9.89 -23.45 24.50
C SER A 152 -8.66 -22.64 24.04
N LEU A 153 -8.47 -21.48 24.67
CA LEU A 153 -7.41 -20.51 24.34
C LEU A 153 -6.25 -20.54 25.35
N GLU A 154 -6.09 -21.63 26.11
CA GLU A 154 -5.06 -21.75 27.15
C GLU A 154 -3.63 -21.59 26.58
N GLU A 155 -3.40 -22.04 25.34
CA GLU A 155 -2.12 -21.88 24.63
C GLU A 155 -1.72 -20.41 24.41
N LEU A 156 -2.66 -19.46 24.54
CA LEU A 156 -2.37 -18.03 24.41
C LEU A 156 -1.72 -17.45 25.67
N SER A 157 -1.84 -18.13 26.82
CA SER A 157 -1.34 -17.69 28.12
C SER A 157 0.07 -18.22 28.44
N ALA A 158 0.88 -18.48 27.41
CA ALA A 158 2.25 -18.94 27.57
C ALA A 158 3.09 -17.93 28.37
N THR A 159 3.99 -18.44 29.23
CA THR A 159 4.88 -17.60 30.05
C THR A 159 5.95 -16.92 29.19
N ASP A 160 6.49 -17.65 28.20
CA ASP A 160 7.33 -17.08 27.15
C ASP A 160 6.45 -16.69 25.96
N TYR A 161 6.61 -15.46 25.48
CA TYR A 161 5.87 -14.96 24.33
C TYR A 161 6.24 -15.68 23.04
N LEU A 162 7.46 -16.21 22.95
CA LEU A 162 7.94 -16.97 21.78
C LEU A 162 7.24 -18.33 21.67
N ASP A 163 6.70 -18.85 22.76
CA ASP A 163 5.93 -20.09 22.78
C ASP A 163 4.47 -19.91 22.37
N THR A 164 3.99 -18.65 22.30
CA THR A 164 2.63 -18.37 21.83
C THR A 164 2.45 -18.87 20.38
N PRO A 165 1.23 -19.33 20.01
CA PRO A 165 0.98 -19.76 18.64
C PRO A 165 1.21 -18.65 17.61
N PHE A 166 1.08 -17.38 18.01
CA PHE A 166 1.37 -16.22 17.17
C PHE A 166 2.85 -16.14 16.81
N ALA A 167 3.74 -16.12 17.81
CA ALA A 167 5.18 -16.04 17.58
C ALA A 167 5.69 -17.29 16.86
N ARG A 168 5.23 -18.48 17.24
CA ARG A 168 5.57 -19.73 16.55
C ARG A 168 5.14 -19.74 15.09
N ALA A 169 4.00 -19.14 14.74
CA ALA A 169 3.55 -19.05 13.34
C ALA A 169 4.44 -18.10 12.52
N ILE A 170 4.77 -16.94 13.06
CA ILE A 170 5.71 -15.97 12.44
C ILE A 170 7.08 -16.61 12.23
N LEU A 171 7.57 -17.35 13.24
CA LEU A 171 8.89 -17.98 13.22
C LEU A 171 8.94 -19.33 12.50
N SER A 172 7.79 -19.90 12.12
CA SER A 172 7.71 -21.15 11.37
C SER A 172 8.55 -21.11 10.09
N GLU A 173 9.29 -22.17 9.80
CA GLU A 173 10.21 -22.27 8.65
C GLU A 173 9.52 -21.93 7.32
N GLN A 174 8.25 -22.31 7.15
CA GLN A 174 7.50 -22.04 5.91
C GLN A 174 6.95 -20.61 5.83
N CYS A 175 6.90 -19.88 6.95
CA CYS A 175 6.39 -18.52 7.00
C CYS A 175 7.45 -17.53 6.46
N ARG A 176 7.10 -16.88 5.35
CA ARG A 176 7.95 -15.95 4.58
C ARG A 176 7.74 -14.50 4.95
N GLY A 177 6.63 -14.17 5.60
CA GLY A 177 6.34 -12.80 5.96
C GLY A 177 5.06 -12.63 6.75
N THR A 178 4.89 -11.43 7.27
CA THR A 178 3.66 -10.96 7.93
C THR A 178 2.95 -9.97 7.03
N VAL A 179 1.64 -10.11 6.91
CA VAL A 179 0.75 -9.14 6.26
C VAL A 179 -0.04 -8.42 7.35
N LEU A 180 0.16 -7.11 7.47
CA LEU A 180 -0.58 -6.26 8.39
C LEU A 180 -1.82 -5.70 7.70
N LEU A 181 -3.02 -6.12 8.11
CA LEU A 181 -4.28 -5.63 7.55
C LEU A 181 -4.79 -4.43 8.33
N LEU A 182 -4.55 -3.24 7.79
CA LEU A 182 -5.03 -1.98 8.31
C LEU A 182 -6.46 -1.74 7.82
N ASN A 183 -7.41 -1.58 8.73
CA ASN A 183 -8.74 -1.13 8.36
C ASN A 183 -8.72 0.34 7.90
N GLU A 184 -9.71 0.71 7.09
CA GLU A 184 -9.78 2.04 6.49
C GLU A 184 -9.81 3.18 7.53
N LEU A 185 -9.14 4.29 7.17
CA LEU A 185 -9.00 5.55 7.91
C LEU A 185 -8.27 5.48 9.26
N ASN A 186 -8.63 4.53 10.12
CA ASN A 186 -8.17 4.50 11.51
C ASN A 186 -6.91 3.66 11.71
N ALA A 187 -6.59 2.76 10.78
CA ALA A 187 -5.47 1.83 10.93
C ALA A 187 -5.44 1.18 12.32
N THR A 188 -6.61 0.75 12.82
CA THR A 188 -6.86 0.23 14.17
C THR A 188 -5.81 -0.76 14.65
N PRO A 189 -5.23 -1.68 13.85
CA PRO A 189 -4.13 -2.54 14.30
C PRO A 189 -2.97 -1.80 14.97
N PHE A 190 -2.67 -0.56 14.56
CA PHE A 190 -1.64 0.28 15.18
C PHE A 190 -1.95 0.68 16.62
N THR A 191 -3.19 0.53 17.05
CA THR A 191 -3.65 0.77 18.43
C THR A 191 -3.84 -0.52 19.23
N ARG A 192 -3.57 -1.70 18.64
CA ARG A 192 -3.81 -3.00 19.24
C ARG A 192 -2.50 -3.65 19.66
N SER A 193 -2.35 -3.93 20.96
CA SER A 193 -1.11 -4.49 21.53
C SER A 193 -0.68 -5.78 20.84
N TRP A 194 -1.62 -6.69 20.52
CA TRP A 194 -1.31 -7.95 19.84
C TRP A 194 -0.76 -7.74 18.43
N CYS A 195 -1.33 -6.83 17.63
CA CYS A 195 -0.81 -6.52 16.29
C CYS A 195 0.59 -5.89 16.35
N ILE A 196 0.82 -5.04 17.36
CA ILE A 196 2.13 -4.48 17.65
C ILE A 196 3.14 -5.56 18.05
N PHE A 197 2.74 -6.51 18.89
CA PHE A 197 3.55 -7.65 19.28
C PHE A 197 3.94 -8.50 18.07
N GLU A 198 3.00 -8.77 17.17
CA GLU A 198 3.24 -9.53 15.93
C GLU A 198 4.23 -8.80 15.01
N ALA A 199 4.11 -7.47 14.90
CA ALA A 199 5.09 -6.63 14.21
C ALA A 199 6.47 -6.70 14.89
N PHE A 200 6.54 -6.62 16.22
CA PHE A 200 7.77 -6.77 16.99
C PHE A 200 8.46 -8.11 16.69
N VAL A 201 7.75 -9.23 16.77
CA VAL A 201 8.33 -10.57 16.50
C VAL A 201 8.83 -10.65 15.06
N SER A 202 8.04 -10.15 14.11
CA SER A 202 8.40 -10.08 12.69
C SER A 202 9.70 -9.29 12.47
N LEU A 203 9.85 -8.16 13.17
CA LEU A 203 10.96 -7.22 12.99
C LEU A 203 12.24 -7.61 13.71
N THR A 204 12.16 -8.34 14.82
CA THR A 204 13.32 -8.56 15.70
C THR A 204 13.78 -10.01 15.71
N HIS A 205 12.88 -10.97 15.49
CA HIS A 205 13.19 -12.40 15.55
C HIS A 205 13.16 -13.05 14.16
N ALA A 206 12.19 -12.70 13.31
CA ALA A 206 12.05 -13.33 11.99
C ALA A 206 13.12 -12.92 10.97
N LYS A 207 13.77 -11.75 11.15
CA LYS A 207 14.90 -11.27 10.31
C LYS A 207 16.08 -12.24 10.26
N SER A 208 16.22 -13.11 11.27
CA SER A 208 17.34 -14.03 11.44
C SER A 208 17.22 -15.36 10.68
N LYS A 209 16.14 -15.57 9.91
CA LYS A 209 16.01 -16.71 8.98
C LYS A 209 17.04 -16.56 7.84
N GLY A 210 18.29 -16.90 8.16
CA GLY A 210 19.44 -16.85 7.27
C GLY A 210 19.32 -17.83 6.09
N PRO A 211 20.32 -17.85 5.20
CA PRO A 211 20.28 -18.71 4.03
C PRO A 211 20.25 -20.19 4.40
N GLU A 212 19.24 -20.89 3.87
CA GLU A 212 19.22 -22.34 3.83
C GLU A 212 20.57 -22.84 3.28
N PRO A 213 21.16 -23.89 3.87
CA PRO A 213 22.32 -24.52 3.29
C PRO A 213 21.95 -25.05 1.90
N ALA A 214 22.54 -24.41 0.88
CA ALA A 214 22.28 -24.65 -0.52
C ALA A 214 22.69 -26.08 -0.94
N HIS A 215 21.77 -27.03 -0.87
CA HIS A 215 21.87 -28.23 -1.68
C HIS A 215 21.50 -27.88 -3.14
N HIS A 216 22.53 -27.47 -3.90
CA HIS A 216 22.67 -27.62 -5.36
C HIS A 216 21.78 -26.76 -6.30
N SER A 217 21.31 -25.59 -5.87
CA SER A 217 20.97 -24.53 -6.83
C SER A 217 21.12 -23.15 -6.18
N ARG A 218 21.46 -22.12 -6.97
CA ARG A 218 21.66 -20.72 -6.56
C ARG A 218 20.37 -20.05 -6.07
N ARG A 219 19.62 -20.65 -5.15
CA ARG A 219 18.46 -20.01 -4.51
C ARG A 219 18.94 -19.13 -3.36
N ARG A 220 19.03 -17.83 -3.62
CA ARG A 220 19.04 -16.80 -2.56
C ARG A 220 17.74 -16.99 -1.75
N THR A 221 17.84 -17.40 -0.50
CA THR A 221 16.73 -17.29 0.45
C THR A 221 16.34 -15.82 0.58
N ARG A 222 15.05 -15.53 0.42
CA ARG A 222 14.55 -14.16 0.53
C ARG A 222 14.40 -13.78 2.01
N PRO A 223 14.66 -12.52 2.38
CA PRO A 223 14.44 -12.04 3.73
C PRO A 223 12.96 -12.15 4.12
N TYR A 224 12.70 -12.33 5.42
CA TYR A 224 11.34 -12.28 5.95
C TYR A 224 10.72 -10.91 5.69
N ARG A 225 9.53 -10.86 5.07
CA ARG A 225 8.88 -9.59 4.72
C ARG A 225 7.84 -9.17 5.74
N LEU A 226 7.64 -7.86 5.83
CA LEU A 226 6.49 -7.26 6.49
C LEU A 226 5.80 -6.37 5.47
N ASP A 227 4.60 -6.76 5.09
CA ASP A 227 3.78 -6.05 4.09
C ASP A 227 2.55 -5.46 4.81
N ALA A 228 2.02 -4.34 4.33
CA ALA A 228 0.80 -3.73 4.88
C ALA A 228 -0.26 -3.56 3.80
N ALA A 229 -1.45 -4.09 4.04
CA ALA A 229 -2.59 -3.90 3.17
C ALA A 229 -3.67 -3.08 3.88
N THR A 230 -4.44 -2.32 3.10
CA THR A 230 -5.55 -1.52 3.59
C THR A 230 -6.67 -1.48 2.57
N ILE A 231 -7.85 -1.08 3.01
CA ILE A 231 -8.92 -0.66 2.12
C ILE A 231 -8.83 0.84 1.87
N ILE A 232 -9.14 1.20 0.63
CA ILE A 232 -9.33 2.53 0.10
C ILE A 232 -10.83 2.72 -0.11
N SER A 233 -11.42 3.65 0.64
CA SER A 233 -12.85 3.94 0.58
C SER A 233 -13.25 4.53 -0.78
N LYS A 234 -14.55 4.54 -1.06
CA LYS A 234 -15.13 5.13 -2.28
C LYS A 234 -14.63 6.55 -2.52
N GLY A 235 -14.19 6.84 -3.73
CA GLY A 235 -13.75 8.16 -4.18
C GLY A 235 -12.49 8.68 -3.50
N GLN A 236 -11.69 7.79 -2.91
CA GLN A 236 -10.41 8.16 -2.31
C GLN A 236 -9.21 7.68 -3.13
N CYS A 237 -9.38 6.70 -4.01
CA CYS A 237 -8.34 6.30 -4.97
C CYS A 237 -8.43 7.21 -6.21
N ASP A 238 -7.52 8.18 -6.32
CA ASP A 238 -7.42 9.06 -7.50
C ASP A 238 -6.52 8.41 -8.57
N SER A 239 -6.91 7.24 -9.08
CA SER A 239 -6.24 6.63 -10.23
C SER A 239 -6.86 7.17 -11.52
N ALA A 240 -6.10 7.92 -12.30
CA ALA A 240 -6.48 8.37 -13.65
C ALA A 240 -7.78 9.21 -13.75
N GLY A 241 -8.20 9.87 -12.65
CA GLY A 241 -9.37 10.75 -12.65
C GLY A 241 -10.72 10.03 -12.55
N GLU A 242 -10.73 8.70 -12.35
CA GLU A 242 -11.93 7.94 -12.05
C GLU A 242 -12.00 7.67 -10.53
N SER A 243 -13.17 7.91 -9.94
CA SER A 243 -13.43 7.60 -8.53
C SER A 243 -13.62 6.10 -8.37
N ASN A 244 -12.84 5.46 -7.49
CA ASN A 244 -13.08 4.07 -7.11
C ASN A 244 -14.39 3.89 -6.35
N GLU A 245 -15.03 2.71 -6.47
CA GLU A 245 -16.15 2.31 -5.59
C GLU A 245 -15.65 1.86 -4.22
N ARG A 246 -14.62 1.00 -4.20
CA ARG A 246 -13.85 0.54 -3.04
C ARG A 246 -12.69 -0.26 -3.62
N CYS A 247 -11.48 -0.13 -3.11
CA CYS A 247 -10.33 -0.93 -3.54
C CYS A 247 -9.40 -1.29 -2.40
N ALA A 248 -8.53 -2.28 -2.61
CA ALA A 248 -7.46 -2.60 -1.70
C ALA A 248 -6.17 -1.89 -2.15
N GLY A 249 -5.42 -1.36 -1.19
CA GLY A 249 -4.05 -0.89 -1.37
C GLY A 249 -3.09 -1.80 -0.63
N LEU A 250 -1.91 -2.00 -1.18
CA LEU A 250 -0.84 -2.81 -0.62
C LEU A 250 0.47 -2.03 -0.64
N LEU A 251 1.19 -2.08 0.47
CA LEU A 251 2.53 -1.56 0.66
C LEU A 251 3.46 -2.75 0.93
N ILE A 252 4.39 -2.99 0.02
CA ILE A 252 5.30 -4.14 0.09
C ILE A 252 6.60 -3.72 0.76
N GLY A 253 7.15 -4.59 1.61
CA GLY A 253 8.51 -4.49 2.08
C GLY A 253 8.75 -3.34 3.05
N LEU A 254 7.93 -3.22 4.10
CA LEU A 254 8.08 -2.24 5.20
C LEU A 254 9.44 -2.31 5.93
N THR A 255 10.30 -3.27 5.58
CA THR A 255 11.56 -3.56 6.29
C THR A 255 12.77 -3.59 5.39
N GLU A 256 12.62 -3.44 4.07
CA GLU A 256 13.70 -3.58 3.09
C GLU A 256 14.54 -2.30 2.95
N PHE A 257 14.91 -1.69 4.07
CA PHE A 257 15.72 -0.47 4.07
C PHE A 257 17.18 -0.78 4.43
N ASP A 258 18.10 -0.13 3.73
CA ASP A 258 19.51 -0.08 4.10
C ASP A 258 19.73 0.79 5.37
N GLU A 259 20.96 0.73 5.88
CA GLU A 259 21.43 1.56 7.01
C GLU A 259 21.24 3.06 6.76
N SER A 260 21.24 3.49 5.49
CA SER A 260 21.08 4.89 5.08
C SER A 260 19.64 5.38 5.07
N GLY A 261 18.67 4.50 5.34
CA GLY A 261 17.28 4.91 5.33
C GLY A 261 16.48 4.47 4.10
N VAL A 262 17.14 3.92 3.08
CA VAL A 262 16.57 3.81 1.73
C VAL A 262 16.38 2.38 1.30
N LEU A 263 15.30 2.16 0.55
CA LEU A 263 14.93 0.85 0.05
C LEU A 263 16.11 0.29 -0.75
N THR A 264 16.57 -0.91 -0.40
CA THR A 264 17.66 -1.54 -1.14
C THR A 264 17.23 -1.67 -2.61
N ALA A 265 18.05 -1.16 -3.54
CA ALA A 265 17.79 -1.09 -4.98
C ALA A 265 17.56 -2.44 -5.71
N ALA A 266 17.36 -3.54 -4.96
CA ALA A 266 17.16 -4.88 -5.47
C ALA A 266 15.75 -5.14 -6.01
N ASN A 267 14.78 -4.27 -5.72
CA ASN A 267 13.46 -4.30 -6.35
C ASN A 267 13.29 -2.97 -7.11
N ASP A 268 13.13 -3.06 -8.44
CA ASP A 268 12.82 -1.91 -9.29
C ASP A 268 11.75 -1.04 -8.62
N ASN A 269 11.98 0.28 -8.58
CA ASN A 269 11.18 1.35 -7.94
C ASN A 269 9.65 1.33 -8.22
N LYS A 270 9.13 0.37 -8.99
CA LYS A 270 7.75 0.27 -9.46
C LYS A 270 6.76 -0.37 -8.49
N LEU A 271 7.19 -1.17 -7.49
CA LEU A 271 6.25 -2.05 -6.75
C LEU A 271 6.09 -1.77 -5.24
N SER A 272 6.62 -0.67 -4.70
CA SER A 272 6.45 -0.40 -3.27
C SER A 272 4.99 -0.22 -2.86
N MET A 273 4.14 0.27 -3.76
CA MET A 273 2.70 0.40 -3.55
C MET A 273 1.95 -0.22 -4.73
N VAL A 274 0.88 -0.97 -4.46
CA VAL A 274 0.00 -1.59 -5.47
C VAL A 274 -1.45 -1.38 -5.04
N THR A 275 -2.37 -1.30 -5.99
CA THR A 275 -3.83 -1.25 -5.74
C THR A 275 -4.54 -2.23 -6.66
N ASP A 276 -5.65 -2.80 -6.19
CA ASP A 276 -6.54 -3.64 -7.01
C ASP A 276 -7.61 -2.84 -7.76
N HIS A 277 -7.49 -1.51 -7.75
CA HIS A 277 -8.38 -0.65 -8.51
C HIS A 277 -8.21 -0.89 -10.01
N GLU A 278 -9.23 -1.46 -10.64
CA GLU A 278 -9.29 -1.63 -12.09
C GLU A 278 -9.24 -0.25 -12.75
N ILE A 279 -8.21 -0.03 -13.56
CA ILE A 279 -8.09 1.17 -14.39
C ILE A 279 -8.79 0.86 -15.72
N SER A 280 -9.46 1.87 -16.28
CA SER A 280 -10.31 1.82 -17.48
C SER A 280 -9.88 0.84 -18.60
N ALA A 281 -10.85 0.44 -19.43
CA ALA A 281 -10.84 -0.66 -20.42
C ALA A 281 -9.60 -0.86 -21.33
N ASN A 282 -8.64 0.05 -21.33
CA ASN A 282 -7.39 -0.04 -22.09
C ASN A 282 -6.29 -0.85 -21.37
N GLY A 283 -6.49 -1.24 -20.10
CA GLY A 283 -5.63 -2.22 -19.42
C GLY A 283 -4.22 -1.75 -19.05
N GLU A 284 -3.88 -0.48 -19.30
CA GLU A 284 -2.60 0.10 -18.88
C GLU A 284 -2.75 0.73 -17.49
N ASN A 285 -2.09 0.13 -16.50
CA ASN A 285 -1.87 0.77 -15.22
C ASN A 285 -0.71 1.77 -15.40
N PRO A 286 -0.94 3.10 -15.40
CA PRO A 286 0.16 4.04 -15.49
C PRO A 286 1.03 3.82 -14.25
N ALA A 287 2.28 3.40 -14.51
CA ALA A 287 3.27 3.18 -13.46
C ALA A 287 3.33 4.43 -12.58
N GLY A 288 2.81 4.34 -11.35
CA GLY A 288 2.65 5.48 -10.45
C GLY A 288 1.24 5.72 -9.90
N SER A 289 0.20 5.04 -10.40
CA SER A 289 -1.19 5.20 -9.92
C SER A 289 -1.43 4.62 -8.51
N ALA A 290 -0.52 3.76 -8.02
CA ALA A 290 -0.73 3.10 -6.74
C ALA A 290 -0.80 4.13 -5.60
N TRP A 291 -1.93 4.10 -4.91
CA TRP A 291 -2.29 5.03 -3.86
C TRP A 291 -2.42 4.28 -2.53
N PHE A 292 -1.80 4.85 -1.50
CA PHE A 292 -1.99 4.40 -0.13
C PHE A 292 -2.71 5.53 0.63
N PRO A 293 -3.78 5.25 1.40
CA PRO A 293 -4.57 6.31 2.02
C PRO A 293 -3.75 7.21 2.93
N LEU A 294 -3.88 8.53 2.73
CA LEU A 294 -3.14 9.55 3.51
C LEU A 294 -3.29 9.34 5.02
N GLN A 295 -4.53 9.16 5.48
CA GLN A 295 -4.83 8.95 6.90
C GLN A 295 -4.09 7.72 7.47
N VAL A 296 -4.07 6.61 6.72
CA VAL A 296 -3.40 5.37 7.13
C VAL A 296 -1.88 5.56 7.13
N ALA A 297 -1.32 6.20 6.10
CA ALA A 297 0.10 6.50 6.02
C ALA A 297 0.57 7.42 7.17
N MET A 298 -0.19 8.47 7.47
CA MET A 298 0.09 9.38 8.59
C MET A 298 -0.03 8.67 9.94
N THR A 299 -1.02 7.78 10.10
CA THR A 299 -1.13 6.97 11.32
C THR A 299 0.09 6.05 11.47
N GLY A 300 0.60 5.50 10.38
CA GLY A 300 1.85 4.72 10.37
C GLY A 300 3.09 5.54 10.80
N ILE A 301 3.20 6.79 10.36
CA ILE A 301 4.27 7.72 10.79
C ILE A 301 4.15 8.10 12.27
N ARG A 302 2.93 8.24 12.78
CA ARG A 302 2.64 8.59 14.18
C ARG A 302 2.59 7.39 15.12
N LEU A 303 2.74 6.18 14.58
CA LEU A 303 2.61 4.94 15.34
C LEU A 303 3.51 4.97 16.57
N ASN A 304 2.93 4.76 17.74
CA ASN A 304 3.70 4.53 18.96
C ASN A 304 3.19 3.27 19.63
N ILE A 305 4.02 2.23 19.58
CA ILE A 305 3.66 0.93 20.13
C ILE A 305 3.34 0.94 21.63
N LEU A 306 3.90 1.89 22.38
CA LEU A 306 3.64 2.03 23.82
C LEU A 306 2.20 2.52 24.11
N HIS A 307 1.57 3.17 23.13
CA HIS A 307 0.18 3.64 23.23
C HIS A 307 -0.85 2.58 22.81
N ALA A 308 -0.40 1.42 22.32
CA ALA A 308 -1.28 0.34 21.96
C ALA A 308 -1.97 -0.26 23.19
N ARG A 309 -3.22 -0.69 23.01
CA ARG A 309 -4.09 -1.24 24.06
C ARG A 309 -4.48 -2.68 23.75
N ALA A 310 -4.68 -3.45 24.80
CA ALA A 310 -5.27 -4.78 24.70
C ALA A 310 -6.73 -4.75 25.16
N THR A 311 -7.48 -5.80 24.81
CA THR A 311 -8.80 -6.03 25.44
C THR A 311 -8.63 -6.48 26.91
N MET A 312 -7.58 -7.27 27.20
CA MET A 312 -7.24 -7.73 28.55
C MET A 312 -6.05 -6.95 29.09
N GLU A 313 -6.18 -6.34 30.26
CA GLU A 313 -5.10 -5.54 30.87
C GLU A 313 -3.80 -6.35 31.08
N SER A 314 -3.93 -7.64 31.43
CA SER A 314 -2.79 -8.55 31.55
C SER A 314 -1.99 -8.68 30.26
N ASP A 315 -2.66 -8.77 29.11
CA ASP A 315 -1.99 -8.86 27.80
C ASP A 315 -1.27 -7.56 27.49
N GLU A 316 -1.87 -6.41 27.81
CA GLU A 316 -1.23 -5.10 27.62
C GLU A 316 0.04 -4.98 28.45
N GLN A 317 -0.02 -5.37 29.72
CA GLN A 317 1.13 -5.36 30.62
C GLN A 317 2.22 -6.32 30.13
N ASN A 318 1.85 -7.56 29.78
CA ASN A 318 2.79 -8.57 29.28
C ASN A 318 3.47 -8.12 27.99
N ILE A 319 2.70 -7.62 27.01
CA ILE A 319 3.26 -7.16 25.73
C ILE A 319 4.19 -5.97 25.93
N ARG A 320 3.83 -5.02 26.80
CA ARG A 320 4.74 -3.91 27.16
C ARG A 320 6.04 -4.41 27.78
N LEU A 321 5.98 -5.42 28.65
CA LEU A 321 7.17 -6.04 29.24
C LEU A 321 8.02 -6.76 28.18
N TRP A 322 7.40 -7.47 27.24
CA TRP A 322 8.10 -8.19 26.18
C TRP A 322 8.79 -7.26 25.17
N VAL A 323 8.11 -6.17 24.81
CA VAL A 323 8.68 -5.13 23.95
C VAL A 323 9.83 -4.41 24.64
N GLY A 324 9.66 -4.09 25.94
CA GLY A 324 10.73 -3.57 26.79
C GLY A 324 11.45 -2.36 26.20
N ASP A 325 12.78 -2.43 26.19
CA ASP A 325 13.70 -1.40 25.71
C ASP A 325 13.79 -1.31 24.18
N LYS A 326 13.26 -2.29 23.45
CA LYS A 326 13.26 -2.29 21.97
C LYS A 326 12.18 -1.41 21.37
N ALA A 327 11.38 -0.72 22.19
CA ALA A 327 10.21 -0.01 21.71
C ALA A 327 10.53 1.08 20.67
N ASP A 328 11.60 1.82 20.92
CA ASP A 328 12.04 2.89 20.01
C ASP A 328 12.58 2.33 18.70
N GLU A 329 13.30 1.21 18.73
CA GLU A 329 13.79 0.51 17.54
C GLU A 329 12.63 0.04 16.66
N ILE A 330 11.61 -0.58 17.25
CA ILE A 330 10.42 -1.08 16.55
C ILE A 330 9.60 0.08 15.99
N ASN A 331 9.38 1.13 16.78
CA ASN A 331 8.72 2.35 16.34
C ASN A 331 9.45 2.94 15.13
N ALA A 332 10.77 3.10 15.21
CA ALA A 332 11.58 3.62 14.10
C ALA A 332 11.46 2.74 12.85
N ALA A 333 11.57 1.41 13.00
CA ALA A 333 11.47 0.47 11.89
C ALA A 333 10.10 0.51 11.19
N LEU A 334 9.01 0.52 11.95
CA LEU A 334 7.65 0.60 11.40
C LEU A 334 7.38 1.94 10.74
N ARG A 335 7.66 3.05 11.44
CA ARG A 335 7.43 4.41 10.94
C ARG A 335 8.17 4.67 9.64
N LYS A 336 9.42 4.20 9.54
CA LYS A 336 10.26 4.29 8.33
C LYS A 336 9.57 3.68 7.11
N GLY A 337 8.91 2.54 7.30
CA GLY A 337 8.06 1.88 6.28
C GLY A 337 6.97 2.78 5.70
N PHE A 338 6.44 3.71 6.50
CA PHE A 338 5.35 4.61 6.09
C PHE A 338 5.80 5.98 5.60
N VAL A 339 7.11 6.30 5.62
CA VAL A 339 7.60 7.61 5.15
C VAL A 339 7.30 7.84 3.67
N ARG A 340 7.61 6.86 2.80
CA ARG A 340 7.36 6.96 1.36
C ARG A 340 5.86 7.16 1.02
N PRO A 341 4.93 6.30 1.49
CA PRO A 341 3.51 6.48 1.20
C PRO A 341 2.95 7.78 1.81
N ALA A 342 3.42 8.20 2.99
CA ALA A 342 2.95 9.44 3.60
C ALA A 342 3.42 10.68 2.84
N LEU A 343 4.68 10.73 2.38
CA LEU A 343 5.18 11.82 1.53
C LEU A 343 4.36 11.93 0.25
N LYS A 344 4.15 10.79 -0.44
CA LYS A 344 3.37 10.75 -1.68
C LYS A 344 1.93 11.22 -1.43
N ALA A 345 1.29 10.70 -0.38
CA ALA A 345 -0.09 11.05 -0.06
C ALA A 345 -0.24 12.53 0.36
N ALA A 346 0.72 13.08 1.13
CA ALA A 346 0.71 14.49 1.54
C ALA A 346 0.87 15.43 0.34
N VAL A 347 1.71 15.05 -0.63
CA VAL A 347 1.86 15.76 -1.91
C VAL A 347 0.59 15.70 -2.75
N LEU A 348 -0.01 14.53 -2.93
CA LEU A 348 -1.24 14.40 -3.72
C LEU A 348 -2.41 15.20 -3.11
N ALA A 349 -2.47 15.27 -1.78
CA ALA A 349 -3.45 16.08 -1.06
C ALA A 349 -3.07 17.57 -0.95
N CYS A 350 -1.89 17.99 -1.43
CA CYS A 350 -1.27 19.30 -1.20
C CYS A 350 -1.37 19.79 0.25
N ASN A 351 -1.02 18.90 1.18
CA ASN A 351 -1.06 19.18 2.60
C ASN A 351 0.32 19.59 3.13
N VAL A 352 0.61 20.90 3.09
CA VAL A 352 1.90 21.44 3.55
C VAL A 352 2.17 21.18 5.04
N VAL A 353 1.13 21.15 5.87
CA VAL A 353 1.26 20.89 7.31
C VAL A 353 1.80 19.48 7.55
N MET A 354 1.27 18.49 6.82
CA MET A 354 1.75 17.11 6.90
C MET A 354 3.16 16.96 6.33
N LEU A 355 3.50 17.68 5.25
CA LEU A 355 4.88 17.67 4.74
C LEU A 355 5.86 18.15 5.80
N ARG A 356 5.57 19.29 6.46
CA ARG A 356 6.40 19.80 7.56
C ARG A 356 6.53 18.78 8.69
N GLU A 357 5.42 18.18 9.11
CA GLU A 357 5.45 17.14 10.14
C GLU A 357 6.36 15.96 9.77
N ILE A 358 6.33 15.51 8.51
CA ILE A 358 7.20 14.42 8.05
C ILE A 358 8.67 14.82 8.12
N PHE A 359 9.04 16.01 7.65
CA PHE A 359 10.42 16.51 7.73
C PHE A 359 10.90 16.74 9.17
N GLU A 360 10.01 17.24 10.03
CA GLU A 360 10.30 17.51 11.45
C GLU A 360 10.34 16.24 12.31
N SER A 361 9.73 15.14 11.86
CA SER A 361 9.64 13.88 12.61
C SER A 361 10.97 13.20 12.88
N GLN A 362 12.02 13.50 12.09
CA GLN A 362 13.33 12.87 12.15
C GLN A 362 13.30 11.33 12.11
N ILE A 363 12.26 10.73 11.52
CA ILE A 363 12.15 9.26 11.39
C ILE A 363 13.31 8.69 10.56
N ILE A 364 13.76 9.43 9.56
CA ILE A 364 14.97 9.15 8.79
C ILE A 364 15.78 10.45 8.60
N PRO A 365 17.09 10.37 8.27
CA PRO A 365 17.89 11.56 7.96
C PRO A 365 17.28 12.39 6.83
N ASN A 366 17.44 13.71 6.90
CA ASN A 366 16.86 14.63 5.91
C ASN A 366 17.37 14.36 4.49
N GLU A 367 18.63 13.95 4.35
CA GLU A 367 19.23 13.58 3.07
C GLU A 367 18.52 12.37 2.44
N ALA A 368 18.06 11.42 3.28
CA ALA A 368 17.28 10.28 2.82
C ALA A 368 15.86 10.70 2.40
N LEU A 369 15.23 11.65 3.11
CA LEU A 369 13.95 12.24 2.70
C LEU A 369 14.06 12.92 1.34
N VAL A 370 15.07 13.78 1.15
CA VAL A 370 15.31 14.47 -0.13
C VAL A 370 15.50 13.48 -1.28
N ARG A 371 16.25 12.40 -1.06
CA ARG A 371 16.41 11.32 -2.04
C ARG A 371 15.08 10.64 -2.36
N ILE A 372 14.25 10.32 -1.36
CA ILE A 372 12.92 9.74 -1.57
C ILE A 372 12.02 10.70 -2.37
N VAL A 373 12.06 12.00 -2.07
CA VAL A 373 11.30 13.03 -2.81
C VAL A 373 11.68 13.02 -4.30
N GLY A 374 12.97 12.91 -4.61
CA GLY A 374 13.46 12.78 -5.98
C GLY A 374 13.07 11.46 -6.66
N GLU A 375 13.22 10.32 -5.96
CA GLU A 375 12.84 8.99 -6.48
C GLU A 375 11.35 8.87 -6.78
N LEU A 376 10.51 9.53 -5.98
CA LEU A 376 9.06 9.56 -6.15
C LEU A 376 8.59 10.71 -7.06
N ASP A 377 9.51 11.54 -7.54
CA ASP A 377 9.22 12.70 -8.41
C ASP A 377 8.09 13.60 -7.86
N LEU A 378 8.16 13.92 -6.57
CA LEU A 378 7.04 14.60 -5.91
C LEU A 378 6.87 16.06 -6.33
N LEU A 379 7.96 16.74 -6.75
CA LEU A 379 7.89 18.11 -7.26
C LEU A 379 7.05 18.20 -8.54
N THR A 380 7.33 17.34 -9.52
CA THR A 380 6.58 17.28 -10.77
C THR A 380 5.17 16.72 -10.54
N THR A 381 5.02 15.76 -9.63
CA THR A 381 3.70 15.23 -9.24
C THR A 381 2.78 16.34 -8.71
N LEU A 382 3.29 17.23 -7.84
CA LEU A 382 2.53 18.39 -7.35
C LEU A 382 2.01 19.26 -8.51
N LEU A 383 2.90 19.58 -9.45
CA LEU A 383 2.62 20.49 -10.56
C LEU A 383 1.70 19.87 -11.64
N SER A 384 1.80 18.56 -11.85
CA SER A 384 1.03 17.82 -12.86
C SER A 384 -0.33 17.32 -12.36
N SER A 385 -0.53 17.23 -11.04
CA SER A 385 -1.81 16.80 -10.44
C SER A 385 -3.00 17.67 -10.87
N SER A 386 -2.76 18.95 -11.17
CA SER A 386 -3.75 19.89 -11.70
C SER A 386 -4.24 19.49 -13.10
N PHE A 387 -3.38 18.88 -13.91
CA PHE A 387 -3.67 18.54 -15.30
C PHE A 387 -4.64 17.36 -15.43
N VAL A 388 -4.55 16.40 -14.49
CA VAL A 388 -5.32 15.15 -14.54
C VAL A 388 -6.82 15.41 -14.38
N LYS A 389 -7.23 16.41 -13.59
CA LYS A 389 -8.64 16.67 -13.29
C LYS A 389 -9.36 17.51 -14.34
N LYS A 390 -8.69 17.99 -15.39
CA LYS A 390 -9.21 18.99 -16.37
C LYS A 390 -9.80 20.24 -15.71
N GLU A 391 -9.48 20.48 -14.45
CA GLU A 391 -9.88 21.68 -13.73
C GLU A 391 -8.88 22.79 -14.09
N GLU A 392 -9.39 23.98 -14.38
CA GLU A 392 -8.52 25.14 -14.54
C GLU A 392 -7.77 25.39 -13.22
N CYS A 393 -6.45 25.60 -13.30
CA CYS A 393 -5.66 25.91 -12.13
C CYS A 393 -6.15 27.24 -11.54
N THR A 394 -6.79 27.19 -10.37
CA THR A 394 -7.22 28.40 -9.67
C THR A 394 -6.02 29.05 -8.98
N PRO A 395 -6.00 30.39 -8.81
CA PRO A 395 -4.93 31.06 -8.08
C PRO A 395 -4.73 30.53 -6.66
N GLN A 396 -5.82 30.13 -5.99
CA GLN A 396 -5.76 29.50 -4.66
C GLN A 396 -5.02 28.16 -4.72
N ARG A 397 -5.33 27.31 -5.71
CA ARG A 397 -4.67 26.02 -5.87
C ARG A 397 -3.18 26.17 -6.17
N ASP A 398 -2.81 27.13 -7.02
CA ASP A 398 -1.40 27.44 -7.30
C ASP A 398 -0.67 27.87 -6.03
N GLN A 399 -1.29 28.72 -5.19
CA GLN A 399 -0.73 29.11 -3.90
C GLN A 399 -0.50 27.91 -2.96
N GLU A 400 -1.47 27.01 -2.83
CA GLU A 400 -1.36 25.78 -2.01
C GLU A 400 -0.22 24.87 -2.48
N VAL A 401 -0.07 24.73 -3.80
CA VAL A 401 1.01 23.94 -4.41
C VAL A 401 2.36 24.62 -4.21
N ALA A 402 2.43 25.94 -4.39
CA ALA A 402 3.63 26.73 -4.18
C ALA A 402 4.14 26.62 -2.73
N GLU A 403 3.24 26.57 -1.74
CA GLU A 403 3.61 26.33 -0.34
C GLU A 403 4.20 24.92 -0.11
N CYS A 404 3.64 23.89 -0.75
CA CYS A 404 4.20 22.54 -0.71
C CYS A 404 5.58 22.49 -1.36
N ILE A 405 5.75 23.11 -2.53
CA ILE A 405 7.05 23.21 -3.23
C ILE A 405 8.06 23.93 -2.35
N ARG A 406 7.69 25.09 -1.76
CA ARG A 406 8.55 25.85 -0.84
C ARG A 406 8.99 24.98 0.33
N CYS A 407 8.08 24.16 0.89
CA CYS A 407 8.41 23.21 1.96
C CYS A 407 9.45 22.17 1.50
N LEU A 408 9.28 21.56 0.33
CA LEU A 408 10.23 20.58 -0.20
C LEU A 408 11.61 21.20 -0.47
N LEU A 409 11.65 22.37 -1.13
CA LEU A 409 12.90 23.04 -1.50
C LEU A 409 13.65 23.59 -0.29
N SER A 410 12.93 24.10 0.73
CA SER A 410 13.54 24.56 1.98
C SER A 410 14.22 23.44 2.77
N ASN A 411 13.84 22.18 2.52
CA ASN A 411 14.48 21.00 3.10
C ASN A 411 15.58 20.40 2.22
N GLY A 412 16.02 21.10 1.17
CA GLY A 412 17.18 20.73 0.34
C GLY A 412 16.85 19.92 -0.91
N CYS A 413 15.58 19.84 -1.33
CA CYS A 413 15.24 19.25 -2.62
C CYS A 413 15.75 20.11 -3.79
N ASP A 414 16.28 19.47 -4.84
CA ASP A 414 16.79 20.17 -6.03
C ASP A 414 15.61 20.65 -6.91
N PRO A 415 15.45 21.97 -7.14
CA PRO A 415 14.38 22.49 -8.00
C PRO A 415 14.56 22.11 -9.48
N ASN A 416 15.72 21.57 -9.85
CA ASN A 416 16.06 21.16 -11.21
C ASN A 416 16.05 19.64 -11.42
N TYR A 417 15.64 18.86 -10.42
CA TYR A 417 15.61 17.41 -10.52
C TYR A 417 14.76 16.97 -11.72
N PRO A 418 15.32 16.28 -12.73
CA PRO A 418 14.61 15.97 -13.96
C PRO A 418 13.62 14.83 -13.75
N TYR A 419 12.42 14.96 -14.31
CA TYR A 419 11.48 13.84 -14.37
C TYR A 419 11.91 12.81 -15.42
N MET A 420 11.97 11.53 -15.04
CA MET A 420 12.36 10.42 -15.93
C MET A 420 11.16 9.63 -16.50
N GLY A 421 9.90 10.01 -16.23
CA GLY A 421 8.74 9.19 -16.60
C GLY A 421 8.06 9.54 -17.93
N LEU A 422 8.36 10.68 -18.55
CA LEU A 422 7.87 11.04 -19.89
C LEU A 422 8.97 10.83 -20.93
N GLU A 423 8.60 10.51 -22.18
CA GLU A 423 9.53 10.38 -23.32
C GLU A 423 10.41 11.64 -23.56
N SER A 424 10.07 12.75 -22.91
CA SER A 424 10.88 13.94 -22.78
C SER A 424 11.16 14.24 -21.31
N MET A 425 12.43 14.50 -20.95
CA MET A 425 12.76 15.04 -19.63
C MET A 425 12.04 16.38 -19.45
N VAL A 426 11.15 16.43 -18.46
CA VAL A 426 10.44 17.66 -18.11
C VAL A 426 11.01 18.17 -16.79
N HIS A 427 11.36 19.45 -16.76
CA HIS A 427 11.82 20.12 -15.54
C HIS A 427 10.64 20.71 -14.78
N PRO A 428 10.66 20.73 -13.43
CA PRO A 428 9.57 21.30 -12.63
C PRO A 428 9.16 22.71 -13.08
N LEU A 429 10.13 23.58 -13.39
CA LEU A 429 9.84 24.92 -13.92
C LEU A 429 9.07 24.89 -15.25
N GLY A 430 9.41 23.94 -16.13
CA GLY A 430 8.70 23.76 -17.40
C GLY A 430 7.25 23.36 -17.18
N VAL A 431 7.02 22.38 -16.30
CA VAL A 431 5.67 21.92 -15.92
C VAL A 431 4.86 23.10 -15.38
N ALA A 432 5.39 23.84 -14.41
CA ALA A 432 4.70 24.98 -13.79
C ALA A 432 4.30 26.05 -14.81
N LEU A 433 5.17 26.38 -15.77
CA LEU A 433 4.88 27.35 -16.81
C LEU A 433 3.83 26.85 -17.81
N VAL A 434 3.88 25.57 -18.17
CA VAL A 434 2.89 24.95 -19.07
C VAL A 434 1.52 24.87 -18.42
N THR A 435 1.46 24.56 -17.12
CA THR A 435 0.21 24.47 -16.35
C THR A 435 -0.29 25.82 -15.82
N LYS A 436 0.39 26.93 -16.16
CA LYS A 436 0.07 28.31 -15.71
C LYS A 436 0.07 28.48 -14.18
N MET A 437 0.90 27.70 -13.49
CA MET A 437 1.13 27.76 -12.05
C MET A 437 2.23 28.80 -11.76
N HIS A 438 1.87 30.07 -11.90
CA HIS A 438 2.80 31.19 -11.84
C HIS A 438 3.43 31.36 -10.45
N GLU A 439 2.68 31.16 -9.38
CA GLU A 439 3.23 31.24 -8.02
C GLU A 439 4.22 30.10 -7.75
N SER A 440 3.86 28.89 -8.18
CA SER A 440 4.77 27.75 -8.14
C SER A 440 6.06 27.99 -8.95
N ALA A 441 5.94 28.63 -10.13
CA ALA A 441 7.09 29.01 -10.94
C ALA A 441 7.98 30.06 -10.24
N ARG A 442 7.40 31.04 -9.54
CA ARG A 442 8.16 32.01 -8.73
C ARG A 442 8.95 31.31 -7.63
N VAL A 443 8.32 30.42 -6.89
CA VAL A 443 9.01 29.64 -5.84
C VAL A 443 10.15 28.82 -6.43
N LEU A 444 9.95 28.17 -7.57
CA LEU A 444 11.03 27.42 -8.22
C LEU A 444 12.21 28.32 -8.60
N LEU A 445 11.94 29.50 -9.17
CA LEU A 445 12.98 30.48 -9.53
C LEU A 445 13.68 31.06 -8.29
N GLU A 446 12.94 31.37 -7.22
CA GLU A 446 13.46 31.84 -5.93
C GLU A 446 14.50 30.86 -5.35
N PHE A 447 14.26 29.55 -5.52
CA PHE A 447 15.13 28.49 -5.04
C PHE A 447 16.19 28.05 -6.07
N GLY A 448 16.34 28.75 -7.20
CA GLY A 448 17.41 28.50 -8.16
C GLY A 448 17.10 27.47 -9.26
N ALA A 449 15.83 27.31 -9.64
CA ALA A 449 15.49 26.62 -10.88
C ALA A 449 16.16 27.34 -12.07
N ASP A 450 16.86 26.59 -12.93
CA ASP A 450 17.62 27.12 -14.07
C ASP A 450 16.74 27.16 -15.33
N PRO A 451 16.36 28.36 -15.82
CA PRO A 451 15.54 28.47 -17.03
C PRO A 451 16.21 27.88 -18.28
N LYS A 452 17.54 27.72 -18.31
CA LYS A 452 18.27 27.15 -19.45
C LYS A 452 18.03 25.65 -19.60
N LYS A 453 17.60 24.98 -18.54
CA LYS A 453 17.25 23.56 -18.55
C LYS A 453 15.91 23.28 -19.23
N LEU A 454 15.08 24.29 -19.51
CA LEU A 454 13.82 24.12 -20.23
C LEU A 454 14.03 23.47 -21.59
N GLY A 455 13.35 22.34 -21.79
CA GLY A 455 13.41 21.54 -23.00
C GLY A 455 12.64 22.18 -24.15
N ILE A 456 12.83 21.67 -25.35
CA ILE A 456 12.11 22.17 -26.54
C ILE A 456 10.60 22.08 -26.34
N VAL A 457 10.12 20.98 -25.74
CA VAL A 457 8.71 20.75 -25.46
C VAL A 457 8.13 21.82 -24.54
N ASP A 458 8.84 22.18 -23.47
CA ASP A 458 8.45 23.25 -22.55
C ASP A 458 8.32 24.59 -23.30
N LEU A 459 9.36 24.97 -24.04
CA LEU A 459 9.41 26.24 -24.76
C LEU A 459 8.31 26.39 -25.81
N LEU A 460 7.93 25.28 -26.45
CA LEU A 460 6.85 25.28 -27.43
C LEU A 460 5.48 25.35 -26.76
N SER A 461 5.31 24.71 -25.59
CA SER A 461 4.03 24.58 -24.88
C SER A 461 3.66 25.79 -24.02
N VAL A 462 4.63 26.58 -23.53
CA VAL A 462 4.37 27.72 -22.64
C VAL A 462 3.65 28.89 -23.32
N SER A 463 2.51 29.32 -22.78
CA SER A 463 1.84 30.55 -23.23
C SER A 463 2.53 31.79 -22.65
N TYR A 464 3.61 32.26 -23.30
CA TYR A 464 4.34 33.47 -22.86
C TYR A 464 3.50 34.76 -22.83
N LYS A 465 2.32 34.78 -23.47
CA LYS A 465 1.41 35.94 -23.41
C LYS A 465 0.68 36.04 -22.07
N ASP A 466 0.47 34.90 -21.43
CA ASP A 466 -0.27 34.80 -20.17
C ASP A 466 0.68 34.81 -18.96
N CYS A 467 1.99 34.78 -19.19
CA CYS A 467 2.99 34.80 -18.12
C CYS A 467 3.11 36.20 -17.52
N PRO A 468 3.09 36.34 -16.18
CA PRO A 468 3.42 37.56 -15.48
C PRO A 468 4.79 38.15 -15.90
N ASP A 469 4.88 39.48 -15.89
CA ASP A 469 6.07 40.21 -16.37
C ASP A 469 7.34 39.86 -15.57
N ASP A 470 7.22 39.64 -14.26
CA ASP A 470 8.35 39.28 -13.39
C ASP A 470 8.99 37.93 -13.78
N ILE A 471 8.15 36.95 -14.13
CA ILE A 471 8.61 35.66 -14.64
C ILE A 471 9.21 35.85 -16.04
N LEU A 472 8.54 36.61 -16.92
CA LEU A 472 9.02 36.85 -18.27
C LEU A 472 10.39 37.55 -18.31
N ASP A 473 10.61 38.52 -17.44
CA ASP A 473 11.87 39.24 -17.34
C ASP A 473 12.99 38.29 -16.88
N THR A 474 12.73 37.46 -15.87
CA THR A 474 13.66 36.41 -15.44
C THR A 474 14.00 35.45 -16.60
N LEU A 475 13.00 35.02 -17.38
CA LEU A 475 13.20 34.15 -18.55
C LEU A 475 13.97 34.86 -19.69
N ARG A 476 13.78 36.17 -19.88
CA ARG A 476 14.50 36.97 -20.88
C ARG A 476 15.96 37.13 -20.52
N GLU A 477 16.26 37.42 -19.27
CA GLU A 477 17.64 37.54 -18.75
C GLU A 477 18.44 36.26 -19.00
N HIS A 478 17.77 35.10 -18.94
CA HIS A 478 18.37 33.80 -19.22
C HIS A 478 18.33 33.38 -20.71
N GLY A 479 17.83 34.23 -21.61
CA GLY A 479 17.78 33.99 -23.06
C GLY A 479 16.68 33.01 -23.52
N VAL A 480 15.77 32.61 -22.63
CA VAL A 480 14.76 31.56 -22.88
C VAL A 480 13.68 32.02 -23.85
N VAL A 481 13.18 33.25 -23.70
CA VAL A 481 12.08 33.77 -24.53
C VAL A 481 12.48 33.89 -26.01
N MET A 482 13.73 34.29 -26.28
CA MET A 482 14.26 34.36 -27.65
C MET A 482 14.39 32.96 -28.26
N LYS A 483 14.90 31.98 -27.48
CA LYS A 483 14.98 30.57 -27.89
C LYS A 483 13.59 30.03 -28.24
N GLY A 484 12.57 30.27 -27.40
CA GLY A 484 11.19 29.84 -27.68
C GLY A 484 10.59 30.47 -28.94
N ARG A 485 10.79 31.78 -29.17
CA ARG A 485 10.33 32.46 -30.40
C ARG A 485 11.00 31.91 -31.66
N CYS A 486 12.31 31.73 -31.61
CA CYS A 486 13.07 31.14 -32.72
C CYS A 486 12.59 29.72 -33.01
N MET A 487 12.40 28.91 -31.97
CA MET A 487 11.89 27.55 -32.11
C MET A 487 10.50 27.53 -32.75
N ARG A 488 9.56 28.38 -32.32
CA ARG A 488 8.21 28.45 -32.95
C ARG A 488 8.25 28.90 -34.41
N ALA A 489 9.16 29.81 -34.77
CA ALA A 489 9.33 30.26 -36.15
C ALA A 489 9.95 29.17 -37.04
N CYS A 490 10.88 28.38 -36.50
CA CYS A 490 11.58 27.32 -37.24
C CYS A 490 10.86 25.95 -37.20
N TYR A 491 9.98 25.71 -36.22
CA TYR A 491 9.31 24.42 -36.03
C TYR A 491 8.53 23.93 -37.26
N PRO A 492 7.78 24.79 -37.99
CA PRO A 492 7.12 24.37 -39.23
C PRO A 492 8.12 23.81 -40.26
N CYS A 493 9.32 24.39 -40.35
CA CYS A 493 10.37 23.93 -41.26
C CYS A 493 10.99 22.61 -40.79
N CYS A 494 11.25 22.46 -39.49
CA CYS A 494 11.82 21.23 -38.93
C CYS A 494 10.87 20.04 -39.02
N VAL A 495 9.57 20.24 -38.76
CA VAL A 495 8.54 19.21 -38.94
C VAL A 495 8.45 18.82 -40.41
N CYS A 496 8.50 19.77 -41.36
CA CYS A 496 8.55 19.45 -42.78
C CYS A 496 9.76 18.57 -43.14
N VAL A 497 10.96 18.84 -42.60
CA VAL A 497 12.16 18.04 -42.88
C VAL A 497 12.09 16.64 -42.24
N TRP A 498 11.60 16.54 -41.01
CA TRP A 498 11.44 15.26 -40.32
C TRP A 498 10.36 14.41 -40.98
N PHE A 499 9.21 15.01 -41.33
CA PHE A 499 8.13 14.36 -42.06
C PHE A 499 8.56 13.95 -43.47
N CYS A 500 9.36 14.77 -44.18
CA CYS A 500 9.94 14.39 -45.47
C CYS A 500 10.93 13.23 -45.35
N SER A 501 11.76 13.17 -44.29
CA SER A 501 12.68 12.05 -44.06
C SER A 501 11.92 10.76 -43.73
N TYR A 502 10.91 10.85 -42.86
CA TYR A 502 10.04 9.72 -42.52
C TYR A 502 9.25 9.20 -43.72
N LEU A 503 8.74 10.10 -44.58
CA LEU A 503 8.09 9.72 -45.84
C LEU A 503 9.07 9.09 -46.85
N CYS A 504 10.34 9.49 -46.84
CA CYS A 504 11.38 8.84 -47.67
C CYS A 504 11.70 7.43 -47.15
N GLU A 505 11.77 7.23 -45.82
CA GLU A 505 11.97 5.91 -45.22
C GLU A 505 10.77 4.98 -45.46
N LEU A 506 9.54 5.47 -45.33
CA LEU A 506 8.31 4.72 -45.65
C LEU A 506 8.25 4.33 -47.14
N LYS A 507 8.66 5.23 -48.05
CA LYS A 507 8.79 4.89 -49.47
C LYS A 507 9.87 3.84 -49.69
N GLY A 508 11.02 3.93 -49.01
CA GLY A 508 12.07 2.91 -49.08
C GLY A 508 11.59 1.53 -48.62
N ALA A 509 10.82 1.46 -47.53
CA ALA A 509 10.24 0.22 -47.03
C ALA A 509 9.20 -0.39 -48.00
N LEU A 510 8.32 0.43 -48.58
CA LEU A 510 7.31 -0.02 -49.56
C LEU A 510 7.91 -0.52 -50.88
N PHE A 511 9.08 -0.03 -51.29
CA PHE A 511 9.80 -0.51 -52.48
C PHE A 511 10.65 -1.77 -52.22
N SER A 512 10.89 -2.15 -50.97
CA SER A 512 11.63 -3.38 -50.61
C SER A 512 10.76 -4.64 -50.53
N GLN A 513 9.42 -4.50 -50.55
CA GLN A 513 8.48 -5.64 -50.51
C GLN A 513 7.95 -6.05 -51.90
N SER A 514 8.45 -5.44 -52.97
CA SER A 514 8.03 -5.72 -54.36
C SER A 514 9.13 -6.31 -55.24
N SER A 515 10.15 -6.92 -54.64
CA SER A 515 11.21 -7.68 -55.32
C SER A 515 11.22 -9.14 -54.94
#